data_AF-A0A254QH24-F1
#
_entry.id   AF-A0A254QH24-F1
#
_cell.length_a   1.000
_cell.length_b   1.000
_cell.length_c   1.000
_cell.angle_alpha   90.00
_cell.angle_beta   90.00
_cell.angle_gamma   90.00
#
_symmetry.space_group_name_H-M   'P 1'
#
loop_
_entity.id
_entity.type
_entity.pdbx_description
1 polymer ?
#
loop_
_entity_poly.entity_id
_entity_poly.type
_entity_poly.pdbx_seq_one_letter_code
_entity_poly.pdbx_strand_id
1 'polypeptide(L)'
;MLPAILLLSAQQSGVLSLEDTGAVTARLGYMPVQIQLSDKKPSKVTKEPTYRATPQYAIIKVGNGPKSDHVIALDEPKDQDWKIYIDFNNNGNLTDDGTGAWNTKRDGDRPMYGVLPVNFRASYGTATKETGFANCTIGFYRFVREGANPLLCYRQSARTGEVAIDGVKHKVRLVENDGDALYNKPVAKVEDAG
;
A
#
# COMPACT_ATOMS: atom_id res chain seq x y z
N MET A 1 14.54 16.62 -51.99
CA MET A 1 13.72 17.25 -50.94
C MET A 1 13.11 16.13 -50.11
N LEU A 2 13.65 15.83 -48.93
CA LEU A 2 13.10 14.84 -47.99
C LEU A 2 12.23 15.57 -46.95
N PRO A 3 11.06 15.02 -46.55
CA PRO A 3 10.26 15.63 -45.49
C PRO A 3 10.88 15.30 -44.13
N ALA A 4 11.13 16.34 -43.35
CA ALA A 4 11.52 16.22 -41.95
C ALA A 4 10.34 15.67 -41.14
N ILE A 5 10.53 14.50 -40.52
CA ILE A 5 9.61 13.97 -39.52
C ILE A 5 9.80 14.80 -38.26
N LEU A 6 8.83 15.67 -37.98
CA LEU A 6 8.72 16.41 -36.72
C LEU A 6 8.36 15.40 -35.62
N LEU A 7 9.33 15.00 -34.78
CA LEU A 7 9.01 14.41 -33.49
C LEU A 7 8.46 15.52 -32.59
N LEU A 8 7.14 15.57 -32.43
CA LEU A 8 6.53 16.30 -31.33
C LEU A 8 6.82 15.52 -30.03
N SER A 9 7.83 15.94 -29.30
CA SER A 9 7.93 15.63 -27.88
C SER A 9 6.81 16.40 -27.15
N ALA A 10 5.68 15.76 -26.92
CA ALA A 10 4.69 16.25 -25.97
C ALA A 10 5.30 16.17 -24.56
N GLN A 11 5.94 17.26 -24.14
CA GLN A 11 6.40 17.42 -22.77
C GLN A 11 5.22 17.92 -21.95
N GLN A 12 4.59 17.02 -21.21
CA GLN A 12 3.62 17.41 -20.18
C GLN A 12 3.87 16.64 -18.90
N SER A 13 4.71 17.23 -18.06
CA SER A 13 4.74 16.93 -16.63
C SER A 13 3.52 17.61 -15.99
N GLY A 14 2.35 17.01 -16.15
CA GLY A 14 1.29 17.19 -15.17
C GLY A 14 1.80 16.56 -13.87
N VAL A 15 2.09 17.37 -12.86
CA VAL A 15 2.44 16.84 -11.53
C VAL A 15 1.18 16.18 -11.00
N LEU A 16 1.16 14.84 -10.95
CA LEU A 16 0.06 14.12 -10.33
C LEU A 16 0.18 14.27 -8.80
N SER A 17 -0.91 14.69 -8.17
CA SER A 17 -1.01 14.84 -6.72
C SER A 17 -1.54 13.56 -6.08
N LEU A 18 -1.18 13.30 -4.82
CA LEU A 18 -1.79 12.22 -4.05
C LEU A 18 -3.22 12.59 -3.66
N GLU A 19 -4.14 11.67 -3.87
CA GLU A 19 -5.47 11.66 -3.25
C GLU A 19 -5.57 10.38 -2.41
N ASP A 20 -5.48 10.48 -1.08
CA ASP A 20 -5.39 9.35 -0.14
C ASP A 20 -6.54 8.35 -0.29
N THR A 21 -7.73 8.82 -0.65
CA THR A 21 -8.92 8.00 -0.90
C THR A 21 -9.32 7.97 -2.37
N GLY A 22 -8.44 8.39 -3.28
CA GLY A 22 -8.78 8.59 -4.69
C GLY A 22 -9.24 7.35 -5.42
N ALA A 23 -8.74 6.16 -5.07
CA ALA A 23 -9.24 4.91 -5.65
C ALA A 23 -10.62 4.53 -5.08
N VAL A 24 -10.84 4.79 -3.79
CA VAL A 24 -12.11 4.51 -3.10
C VAL A 24 -13.23 5.41 -3.63
N THR A 25 -12.99 6.72 -3.68
CA THR A 25 -13.95 7.72 -4.19
C THR A 25 -14.32 7.44 -5.64
N ALA A 26 -13.37 6.95 -6.42
CA ALA A 26 -13.56 6.59 -7.83
C ALA A 26 -14.24 5.24 -8.06
N ARG A 27 -14.43 4.43 -7.00
CA ARG A 27 -15.04 3.10 -7.06
C ARG A 27 -14.37 2.19 -8.10
N LEU A 28 -13.02 2.22 -8.18
CA LEU A 28 -12.24 1.50 -9.21
C LEU A 28 -12.13 -0.02 -8.96
N GLY A 29 -13.20 -0.65 -8.50
CA GLY A 29 -13.20 -2.07 -8.16
C GLY A 29 -12.31 -2.40 -6.95
N TYR A 30 -12.37 -3.66 -6.55
CA TYR A 30 -11.75 -4.16 -5.34
C TYR A 30 -10.77 -5.28 -5.68
N MET A 31 -9.48 -4.97 -5.58
CA MET A 31 -8.38 -5.88 -5.88
C MET A 31 -7.51 -6.08 -4.64
N PRO A 32 -7.87 -7.00 -3.74
CA PRO A 32 -7.10 -7.24 -2.54
C PRO A 32 -5.91 -8.15 -2.77
N VAL A 33 -4.84 -7.87 -2.04
CA VAL A 33 -3.62 -8.67 -1.99
C VAL A 33 -3.49 -9.30 -0.62
N GLN A 34 -3.19 -10.61 -0.59
CA GLN A 34 -2.91 -11.31 0.64
C GLN A 34 -1.49 -11.06 1.11
N ILE A 35 -1.36 -10.55 2.33
CA ILE A 35 -0.09 -10.41 3.02
C ILE A 35 0.31 -11.77 3.59
N GLN A 36 1.51 -12.21 3.23
CA GLN A 36 2.07 -13.47 3.71
C GLN A 36 2.63 -13.28 5.13
N LEU A 37 1.96 -13.90 6.10
CA LEU A 37 2.37 -13.91 7.49
C LEU A 37 3.34 -15.06 7.77
N SER A 38 4.25 -14.82 8.71
CA SER A 38 5.28 -15.76 9.13
C SER A 38 5.50 -15.67 10.62
N ASP A 39 5.71 -16.80 11.29
CA ASP A 39 6.07 -16.84 12.71
C ASP A 39 7.55 -16.48 12.93
N LYS A 40 8.33 -16.31 11.85
CA LYS A 40 9.74 -15.92 11.92
C LYS A 40 9.88 -14.41 11.96
N LYS A 41 10.37 -13.90 13.09
CA LYS A 41 10.77 -12.49 13.24
C LYS A 41 11.78 -12.07 12.16
N PRO A 42 11.52 -10.99 11.40
CA PRO A 42 12.48 -10.41 10.47
C PRO A 42 13.73 -9.91 11.18
N SER A 43 14.91 -10.12 10.59
CA SER A 43 16.20 -9.70 11.19
C SER A 43 16.34 -8.18 11.37
N LYS A 44 15.55 -7.38 10.64
CA LYS A 44 15.53 -5.92 10.80
C LYS A 44 14.78 -5.44 12.04
N VAL A 45 14.01 -6.28 12.71
CA VAL A 45 13.31 -5.91 13.95
C VAL A 45 14.29 -5.92 15.11
N THR A 46 14.62 -4.73 15.61
CA THR A 46 15.56 -4.51 16.73
C THR A 46 14.84 -4.30 18.05
N LYS A 47 13.59 -3.81 18.02
CA LYS A 47 12.77 -3.59 19.22
C LYS A 47 11.30 -3.89 18.95
N GLU A 48 10.67 -4.52 19.93
CA GLU A 48 9.31 -5.05 19.83
C GLU A 48 8.43 -4.51 20.97
N PRO A 49 7.12 -4.30 20.74
CA PRO A 49 6.19 -4.04 21.81
C PRO A 49 6.01 -5.29 22.68
N THR A 50 5.44 -5.11 23.87
CA THR A 50 4.96 -6.23 24.67
C THR A 50 3.69 -6.80 24.03
N TYR A 51 3.83 -7.91 23.31
CA TYR A 51 2.69 -8.62 22.72
C TYR A 51 1.88 -9.37 23.78
N ARG A 52 0.62 -9.67 23.46
CA ARG A 52 -0.30 -10.43 24.33
C ARG A 52 -0.47 -11.88 23.85
N ALA A 53 -0.10 -12.16 22.60
CA ALA A 53 0.04 -13.49 22.03
C ALA A 53 1.40 -13.61 21.30
N THR A 54 1.68 -14.80 20.76
CA THR A 54 2.80 -14.97 19.83
C THR A 54 2.52 -14.15 18.56
N PRO A 55 3.38 -13.18 18.21
CA PRO A 55 3.15 -12.34 17.04
C PRO A 55 3.42 -13.10 15.74
N GLN A 56 2.70 -12.71 14.69
CA GLN A 56 3.05 -13.06 13.32
C GLN A 56 3.61 -11.84 12.59
N TYR A 57 4.52 -12.04 11.65
CA TYR A 57 5.22 -10.97 10.95
C TYR A 57 4.98 -11.01 9.45
N ALA A 58 5.06 -9.85 8.82
CA ALA A 58 5.15 -9.72 7.38
C ALA A 58 6.11 -8.59 7.01
N ILE A 59 6.54 -8.61 5.75
CA ILE A 59 7.21 -7.47 5.11
C ILE A 59 6.35 -7.09 3.92
N ILE A 60 5.92 -5.83 3.88
CA ILE A 60 5.35 -5.24 2.68
C ILE A 60 6.42 -4.41 1.99
N LYS A 61 6.39 -4.39 0.66
CA LYS A 61 7.32 -3.61 -0.15
C LYS A 61 6.56 -2.46 -0.80
N VAL A 62 6.90 -1.23 -0.45
CA VAL A 62 6.27 -0.01 -0.98
C VAL A 62 7.32 0.79 -1.74
N GLY A 63 7.26 0.69 -3.06
CA GLY A 63 8.28 1.14 -3.99
C GLY A 63 9.39 0.10 -4.22
N ASN A 64 10.45 0.50 -4.90
CA ASN A 64 11.59 -0.36 -5.29
C ASN A 64 12.95 0.14 -4.80
N GLY A 65 12.96 1.21 -4.00
CA GLY A 65 14.16 1.78 -3.40
C GLY A 65 14.63 1.02 -2.15
N PRO A 66 15.75 1.45 -1.54
CA PRO A 66 16.37 0.75 -0.41
C PRO A 66 15.54 0.81 0.87
N LYS A 67 14.57 1.73 0.97
CA LYS A 67 13.70 1.90 2.14
C LYS A 67 12.27 1.37 1.93
N SER A 68 12.06 0.55 0.90
CA SER A 68 10.73 0.07 0.50
C SER A 68 10.14 -1.00 1.43
N ASP A 69 10.97 -1.71 2.19
CA ASP A 69 10.51 -2.76 3.09
C ASP A 69 9.96 -2.17 4.40
N HIS A 70 8.69 -2.39 4.71
CA HIS A 70 8.07 -2.06 6.01
C HIS A 70 7.73 -3.35 6.76
N VAL A 71 8.15 -3.47 8.03
CA VAL A 71 7.76 -4.62 8.87
C VAL A 71 6.35 -4.41 9.37
N ILE A 72 5.57 -5.48 9.38
CA ILE A 72 4.32 -5.58 10.12
C ILE A 72 4.47 -6.67 11.18
N ALA A 73 4.00 -6.41 12.40
CA ALA A 73 3.77 -7.42 13.42
C ALA A 73 2.29 -7.42 13.83
N LEU A 74 1.71 -8.61 13.91
CA LEU A 74 0.31 -8.85 14.21
C LEU A 74 0.20 -9.61 15.54
N ASP A 75 -0.44 -8.99 16.53
CA ASP A 75 -0.69 -9.54 17.87
C ASP A 75 -2.16 -9.95 17.96
N GLU A 76 -2.44 -11.27 17.95
CA GLU A 76 -3.79 -11.85 17.92
C GLU A 76 -4.13 -12.66 19.18
N PRO A 77 -4.29 -12.01 20.35
CA PRO A 77 -4.81 -12.69 21.53
C PRO A 77 -6.23 -13.22 21.27
N LYS A 78 -6.52 -14.41 21.80
CA LYS A 78 -7.78 -15.13 21.58
C LYS A 78 -9.02 -14.32 21.97
N ASP A 79 -8.96 -13.64 23.12
CA ASP A 79 -10.12 -13.00 23.77
C ASP A 79 -9.94 -11.48 23.97
N GLN A 80 -9.08 -10.84 23.17
CA GLN A 80 -8.85 -9.39 23.24
C GLN A 80 -8.70 -8.80 21.83
N ASP A 81 -8.77 -7.46 21.74
CA ASP A 81 -8.57 -6.77 20.47
C ASP A 81 -7.16 -7.02 19.93
N TRP A 82 -7.06 -7.35 18.65
CA TRP A 82 -5.83 -7.56 17.93
C TRP A 82 -5.17 -6.22 17.65
N LYS A 83 -3.84 -6.27 17.51
CA LYS A 83 -3.04 -5.09 17.19
C LYS A 83 -2.18 -5.35 15.98
N ILE A 84 -2.05 -4.32 15.14
CA ILE A 84 -1.17 -4.30 13.98
C ILE A 84 -0.12 -3.20 14.16
N TYR A 85 1.13 -3.60 14.34
CA TYR A 85 2.27 -2.71 14.47
C TYR A 85 2.98 -2.62 13.13
N ILE A 86 3.31 -1.41 12.69
CA ILE A 86 3.92 -1.17 11.38
C ILE A 86 5.15 -0.29 11.58
N ASP A 87 6.29 -0.72 11.05
CA ASP A 87 7.55 0.04 11.02
C ASP A 87 7.50 1.09 9.91
N PHE A 88 6.92 2.26 10.19
CA PHE A 88 6.72 3.34 9.22
C PHE A 88 8.02 4.03 8.86
N ASN A 89 8.89 4.19 9.85
CA ASN A 89 10.12 4.94 9.69
C ASN A 89 11.32 4.04 9.26
N ASN A 90 11.12 2.73 9.20
CA ASN A 90 12.07 1.71 8.76
C ASN A 90 13.34 1.65 9.63
N ASN A 91 13.19 1.87 10.95
CA ASN A 91 14.28 1.80 11.92
C ASN A 91 14.33 0.47 12.69
N GLY A 92 13.37 -0.43 12.45
CA GLY A 92 13.28 -1.73 13.12
C GLY A 92 12.68 -1.70 14.54
N ASN A 93 12.19 -0.55 15.00
CA ASN A 93 11.58 -0.37 16.31
C ASN A 93 10.05 -0.30 16.19
N LEU A 94 9.37 -1.41 16.44
CA LEU A 94 7.92 -1.49 16.36
C LEU A 94 7.17 -0.78 17.52
N THR A 95 7.87 -0.03 18.37
CA THR A 95 7.30 0.66 19.54
C THR A 95 7.16 2.17 19.38
N ASP A 96 7.73 2.77 18.32
CA ASP A 96 7.72 4.24 18.14
C ASP A 96 6.79 4.75 17.02
N ASP A 97 6.19 3.85 16.26
CA ASP A 97 5.32 4.16 15.12
C ASP A 97 3.81 4.08 15.42
N GLY A 98 3.45 3.81 16.69
CA GLY A 98 2.06 3.83 17.16
C GLY A 98 1.74 2.76 18.21
N THR A 99 0.50 2.75 18.68
CA THR A 99 0.02 1.82 19.71
C THR A 99 -0.40 0.45 19.18
N GLY A 100 -0.42 0.30 17.86
CA GLY A 100 -0.94 -0.85 17.13
C GLY A 100 -2.48 -0.93 17.07
N ALA A 101 -3.18 0.14 17.46
CA ALA A 101 -4.64 0.16 17.46
C ALA A 101 -5.23 -0.11 16.07
N TRP A 102 -6.20 -1.02 16.01
CA TRP A 102 -6.89 -1.38 14.78
C TRP A 102 -8.40 -1.35 15.01
N ASN A 103 -9.12 -0.58 14.20
CA ASN A 103 -10.57 -0.47 14.30
C ASN A 103 -11.26 -1.84 14.15
N THR A 104 -11.89 -2.28 15.24
CA THR A 104 -12.61 -3.55 15.30
C THR A 104 -14.11 -3.31 15.16
N LYS A 105 -14.79 -4.17 14.40
CA LYS A 105 -16.23 -4.38 14.51
C LYS A 105 -16.44 -5.86 14.83
N ARG A 106 -17.55 -6.19 15.49
CA ARG A 106 -17.96 -7.59 15.68
C ARG A 106 -19.08 -7.92 14.71
N ASP A 107 -18.98 -9.05 14.03
CA ASP A 107 -20.05 -9.67 13.25
C ASP A 107 -20.46 -10.95 13.98
N GLY A 108 -21.49 -10.84 14.84
CA GLY A 108 -21.76 -11.85 15.87
C GLY A 108 -20.58 -12.00 16.85
N ASP A 109 -20.13 -13.23 17.07
CA ASP A 109 -18.97 -13.53 17.94
C ASP A 109 -17.61 -13.38 17.23
N ARG A 110 -17.60 -13.11 15.92
CA ARG A 110 -16.37 -13.04 15.14
C ARG A 110 -15.83 -11.62 15.13
N PRO A 111 -14.56 -11.38 15.51
CA PRO A 111 -13.97 -10.07 15.32
C PRO A 111 -13.73 -9.85 13.81
N MET A 112 -14.12 -8.68 13.32
CA MET A 112 -13.84 -8.20 11.98
C MET A 112 -13.00 -6.94 12.10
N TYR A 113 -11.77 -7.02 11.63
CA TYR A 113 -10.89 -5.86 11.62
C TYR A 113 -11.13 -5.10 10.34
N GLY A 114 -11.82 -3.98 10.49
CA GLY A 114 -12.21 -3.12 9.40
C GLY A 114 -10.99 -2.49 8.74
N VAL A 115 -11.24 -1.79 7.64
CA VAL A 115 -10.17 -1.19 6.87
C VAL A 115 -9.43 -0.14 7.71
N LEU A 116 -8.16 -0.40 7.95
CA LEU A 116 -7.20 0.53 8.53
C LEU A 116 -6.45 1.23 7.39
N PRO A 117 -6.76 2.50 7.08
CA PRO A 117 -6.01 3.28 6.12
C PRO A 117 -4.61 3.58 6.68
N VAL A 118 -3.58 3.26 5.90
CA VAL A 118 -2.20 3.43 6.30
C VAL A 118 -1.43 4.20 5.23
N ASN A 119 -0.83 5.32 5.63
CA ASN A 119 0.00 6.15 4.77
C ASN A 119 1.46 5.70 4.83
N PHE A 120 1.94 5.09 3.74
CA PHE A 120 3.33 4.70 3.57
C PHE A 120 4.11 5.75 2.81
N ARG A 121 5.41 5.85 3.10
CA ARG A 121 6.39 6.53 2.25
C ARG A 121 7.00 5.52 1.29
N ALA A 122 6.51 5.49 0.05
CA ALA A 122 7.13 4.70 -1.00
C ALA A 122 8.55 5.19 -1.27
N SER A 123 9.50 4.26 -1.31
CA SER A 123 10.91 4.53 -1.65
C SER A 123 11.15 4.13 -3.11
N TYR A 124 11.68 5.03 -3.94
CA TYR A 124 11.98 4.75 -5.34
C TYR A 124 13.48 4.85 -5.63
N GLY A 125 13.97 3.96 -6.49
CA GLY A 125 15.36 3.99 -6.95
C GLY A 125 15.89 2.58 -7.27
N THR A 126 17.11 2.30 -6.83
CA THR A 126 17.71 0.96 -6.90
C THR A 126 17.71 0.31 -5.51
N ALA A 127 18.12 -0.95 -5.43
CA ALA A 127 18.27 -1.66 -4.16
C ALA A 127 19.22 -0.97 -3.16
N THR A 128 20.13 -0.11 -3.63
CA THR A 128 21.15 0.54 -2.79
C THR A 128 21.05 2.07 -2.76
N LYS A 129 20.25 2.68 -3.63
CA LYS A 129 20.16 4.14 -3.73
C LYS A 129 18.72 4.59 -3.96
N GLU A 130 18.23 5.43 -3.05
CA GLU A 130 16.97 6.14 -3.23
C GLU A 130 17.18 7.33 -4.16
N THR A 131 16.33 7.47 -5.18
CA THR A 131 16.30 8.58 -6.13
C THR A 131 15.03 9.41 -6.03
N GLY A 132 14.03 8.93 -5.29
CA GLY A 132 12.79 9.63 -5.06
C GLY A 132 11.94 8.94 -4.00
N PHE A 133 10.88 9.61 -3.56
CA PHE A 133 9.89 9.06 -2.67
C PHE A 133 8.54 9.71 -2.93
N ALA A 134 7.48 9.02 -2.56
CA ALA A 134 6.15 9.61 -2.53
C ALA A 134 5.26 8.87 -1.54
N ASN A 135 4.23 9.52 -1.01
CA ASN A 135 3.30 8.85 -0.10
C ASN A 135 2.25 8.05 -0.90
N CYS A 136 1.75 6.95 -0.32
CA CYS A 136 0.59 6.21 -0.80
C CYS A 136 -0.23 5.70 0.37
N THR A 137 -1.54 5.53 0.17
CA THR A 137 -2.44 4.97 1.19
C THR A 137 -2.85 3.56 0.80
N ILE A 138 -2.58 2.62 1.71
CA ILE A 138 -2.96 1.20 1.61
C ILE A 138 -3.89 0.89 2.77
N GLY A 139 -5.02 0.25 2.49
CA GLY A 139 -5.97 -0.20 3.50
C GLY A 139 -5.67 -1.64 3.92
N PHE A 140 -5.49 -1.89 5.21
CA PHE A 140 -5.41 -3.25 5.77
C PHE A 140 -6.73 -3.67 6.37
N TYR A 141 -7.12 -4.91 6.17
CA TYR A 141 -8.31 -5.49 6.78
C TYR A 141 -8.12 -6.99 6.95
N ARG A 142 -8.94 -7.59 7.81
CA ARG A 142 -8.87 -9.02 8.09
C ARG A 142 -10.25 -9.56 8.39
N PHE A 143 -10.63 -10.59 7.64
CA PHE A 143 -11.88 -11.30 7.82
C PHE A 143 -11.61 -12.61 8.54
N VAL A 144 -12.24 -12.78 9.70
CA VAL A 144 -12.15 -14.02 10.46
C VAL A 144 -13.27 -14.95 9.99
N ARG A 145 -12.89 -15.96 9.20
CA ARG A 145 -13.78 -17.03 8.76
C ARG A 145 -13.21 -18.37 9.20
N GLU A 146 -14.09 -19.36 9.35
CA GLU A 146 -13.68 -20.72 9.66
C GLU A 146 -12.70 -21.22 8.58
N GLY A 147 -11.50 -21.66 9.00
CA GLY A 147 -10.44 -22.13 8.10
C GLY A 147 -9.68 -21.05 7.32
N ALA A 148 -10.03 -19.76 7.44
CA ALA A 148 -9.35 -18.68 6.73
C ALA A 148 -9.34 -17.37 7.52
N ASN A 149 -8.13 -16.89 7.83
CA ASN A 149 -7.90 -15.59 8.47
C ASN A 149 -6.78 -14.82 7.74
N PRO A 150 -6.94 -14.45 6.46
CA PRO A 150 -5.89 -13.76 5.72
C PRO A 150 -5.79 -12.30 6.18
N LEU A 151 -4.57 -11.81 6.39
CA LEU A 151 -4.30 -10.38 6.42
C LEU A 151 -4.31 -9.92 4.97
N LEU A 152 -5.20 -8.99 4.65
CA LEU A 152 -5.39 -8.51 3.30
C LEU A 152 -5.07 -7.01 3.28
N CYS A 153 -4.51 -6.56 2.17
CA CYS A 153 -4.34 -5.15 1.89
C CYS A 153 -4.92 -4.81 0.51
N TYR A 154 -5.23 -3.54 0.30
CA TYR A 154 -5.62 -3.03 -1.01
C TYR A 154 -5.35 -1.53 -1.10
N ARG A 155 -5.20 -1.03 -2.33
CA ARG A 155 -5.01 0.39 -2.57
C ARG A 155 -6.19 1.21 -2.05
N GLN A 156 -5.90 2.36 -1.43
CA GLN A 156 -6.90 3.39 -1.20
C GLN A 156 -6.63 4.66 -2.00
N SER A 157 -5.35 4.97 -2.14
CA SER A 157 -4.92 6.20 -2.80
C SER A 157 -4.94 6.11 -4.32
N ALA A 158 -4.97 7.27 -4.95
CA ALA A 158 -4.65 7.43 -6.35
C ALA A 158 -3.79 8.68 -6.58
N ARG A 159 -3.07 8.71 -7.69
CA ARG A 159 -2.39 9.90 -8.20
C ARG A 159 -3.30 10.60 -9.20
N THR A 160 -3.71 11.83 -8.95
CA THR A 160 -4.66 12.56 -9.80
C THR A 160 -4.08 13.84 -10.37
N GLY A 161 -4.54 14.23 -11.55
CA GLY A 161 -4.09 15.45 -12.20
C GLY A 161 -4.69 15.60 -13.59
N GLU A 162 -4.02 16.37 -14.43
CA GLU A 162 -4.39 16.57 -15.83
C GLU A 162 -3.22 16.23 -16.74
N VAL A 163 -3.53 15.60 -17.87
CA VAL A 163 -2.63 15.49 -19.02
C VAL A 163 -3.34 16.08 -20.23
N ALA A 164 -2.62 16.62 -21.20
CA ALA A 164 -3.18 16.95 -22.49
C ALA A 164 -2.81 15.89 -23.53
N ILE A 165 -3.82 15.51 -24.30
CA ILE A 165 -3.73 14.61 -25.44
C ILE A 165 -4.19 15.45 -26.62
N ASP A 166 -3.34 15.62 -27.63
CA ASP A 166 -3.60 16.46 -28.80
C ASP A 166 -4.04 17.90 -28.44
N GLY A 167 -3.45 18.46 -27.38
CA GLY A 167 -3.76 19.81 -26.88
C GLY A 167 -5.04 19.92 -26.04
N VAL A 168 -5.82 18.85 -25.91
CA VAL A 168 -7.03 18.79 -25.08
C VAL A 168 -6.69 18.26 -23.70
N LYS A 169 -7.08 18.98 -22.65
CA LYS A 169 -6.85 18.55 -21.26
C LYS A 169 -7.83 17.46 -20.84
N HIS A 170 -7.29 16.40 -20.25
CA HIS A 170 -8.01 15.27 -19.67
C HIS A 170 -7.64 15.12 -18.20
N LYS A 171 -8.64 14.92 -17.35
CA LYS A 171 -8.41 14.47 -15.98
C LYS A 171 -7.92 13.04 -16.02
N VAL A 172 -6.85 12.77 -15.28
CA VAL A 172 -6.28 11.44 -15.15
C VAL A 172 -6.24 11.01 -13.70
N ARG A 173 -6.32 9.70 -13.52
CA ARG A 173 -6.11 9.03 -12.25
C ARG A 173 -5.23 7.80 -12.50
N LEU A 174 -4.11 7.73 -11.80
CA LEU A 174 -3.19 6.62 -11.83
C LEU A 174 -3.31 5.85 -10.51
N VAL A 175 -3.49 4.53 -10.62
CA VAL A 175 -3.67 3.61 -9.49
C VAL A 175 -2.73 2.42 -9.61
N GLU A 176 -2.45 1.77 -8.48
CA GLU A 176 -1.62 0.57 -8.36
C GLU A 176 -2.46 -0.52 -7.71
N ASN A 177 -2.47 -1.76 -8.20
CA ASN A 177 -3.39 -2.80 -7.71
C ASN A 177 -2.72 -3.85 -6.82
N ASP A 178 -1.45 -3.65 -6.47
CA ASP A 178 -0.62 -4.67 -5.83
C ASP A 178 -0.27 -4.37 -4.37
N GLY A 179 -0.62 -3.17 -3.90
CA GLY A 179 -0.17 -2.66 -2.62
C GLY A 179 1.33 -2.34 -2.60
N ASP A 180 1.95 -2.08 -3.75
CA ASP A 180 3.41 -1.88 -3.88
C ASP A 180 3.82 -0.47 -4.33
N ALA A 181 2.86 0.38 -4.71
CA ALA A 181 3.10 1.76 -5.15
C ALA A 181 4.05 1.92 -6.37
N LEU A 182 4.21 0.90 -7.22
CA LEU A 182 5.07 0.97 -8.40
C LEU A 182 4.38 1.46 -9.67
N TYR A 183 3.04 1.37 -9.75
CA TYR A 183 2.24 1.85 -10.90
C TYR A 183 2.73 1.32 -12.27
N ASN A 184 3.38 0.15 -12.29
CA ASN A 184 4.11 -0.37 -13.44
C ASN A 184 3.44 -1.58 -14.10
N LYS A 185 2.24 -1.97 -13.63
CA LYS A 185 1.48 -3.03 -14.26
C LYS A 185 0.72 -2.50 -15.47
N PRO A 186 1.06 -2.94 -16.70
CA PRO A 186 0.25 -2.63 -17.84
C PRO A 186 -1.09 -3.34 -17.71
N VAL A 187 -2.16 -2.64 -18.08
CA VAL A 187 -3.46 -3.25 -18.36
C VAL A 187 -3.52 -3.50 -19.86
N ALA A 188 -3.95 -4.70 -20.26
CA ALA A 188 -4.03 -5.03 -21.69
C ALA A 188 -5.14 -4.21 -22.38
N LYS A 189 -6.21 -3.91 -21.64
CA LYS A 189 -7.32 -3.06 -22.06
C LYS A 189 -7.79 -2.16 -20.91
N VAL A 190 -8.52 -1.10 -21.23
CA VAL A 190 -9.05 -0.16 -20.22
C VAL A 190 -10.02 -0.87 -19.27
N GLU A 191 -10.75 -1.87 -19.77
CA GLU A 191 -11.68 -2.66 -18.96
C GLU A 191 -10.96 -3.52 -17.91
N ASP A 192 -9.67 -3.84 -18.12
CA ASP A 192 -8.86 -4.62 -17.19
C ASP A 192 -8.25 -3.75 -16.07
N ALA A 193 -8.44 -2.43 -16.11
CA ALA A 193 -7.93 -1.50 -15.12
C ALA A 193 -8.81 -1.39 -13.86
N GLY A 194 -10.00 -2.01 -13.87
CA GLY A 194 -11.03 -1.94 -12.83
C GLY A 194 -11.19 -3.23 -12.05
#